data_AF-A0AA88VXX5-F1
#
_entry.id   AF-A0AA88VXX5-F1
#
_cell.length_a   1.000
_cell.length_b   1.000
_cell.length_c   1.000
_cell.angle_alpha   90.00
_cell.angle_beta   90.00
_cell.angle_gamma   90.00
#
_symmetry.space_group_name_H-M   'P 1'
#
loop_
_entity.id
_entity.type
_entity.pdbx_description
1 polymer ?
#
loop_
_entity_poly.entity_id
_entity_poly.type
_entity_poly.pdbx_seq_one_letter_code
_entity_poly.pdbx_strand_id
1 'polypeptide(L)'
;MGRRRGSPVNKLFAWVRRQSMKVKTFLAVTSVLCSLVALKLMIKDRNHFYVASESIHAAGIMVLIYKLTTQKTCSGLSLKTQELTAIFLAVRLYCSFVMEADIHTVLDFATLVSTLWVIYMIRFKLKSSYISELDNMPIYYLAVPSAILALLIHPYTQHSHISRILWAFCVYLESVSVLPQLRMMQNAKMIEPFTAHYVFALGVARFLGCAHWIIQVYDTAGTYLFLLGSGYLWLPMVLLSEIVQTFILADFCYYYIKRSPLTFPLCFFFFLFQFFSGVCIWGLDKRKWGCERLQFTASYNQGAIN
;
A
#
# COMPACT_ATOMS: atom_id res chain seq x y z
N MET A 1 -24.14 -32.66 22.43
CA MET A 1 -23.48 -32.42 21.12
C MET A 1 -23.80 -31.01 20.65
N GLY A 2 -22.85 -30.07 20.77
CA GLY A 2 -23.06 -28.65 20.41
C GLY A 2 -23.04 -28.44 18.91
N ARG A 3 -24.19 -28.07 18.34
CA ARG A 3 -24.37 -27.74 16.91
C ARG A 3 -23.58 -26.46 16.61
N ARG A 4 -22.39 -26.57 15.97
CA ARG A 4 -21.65 -25.41 15.43
C ARG A 4 -22.56 -24.68 14.44
N ARG A 5 -23.19 -23.59 14.88
CA ARG A 5 -23.99 -22.70 14.03
C ARG A 5 -23.02 -22.05 13.04
N GLY A 6 -22.92 -22.59 11.83
CA GLY A 6 -22.08 -22.03 10.78
C GLY A 6 -22.49 -20.58 10.54
N SER A 7 -21.56 -19.64 10.77
CA SER A 7 -21.79 -18.22 10.60
C SER A 7 -22.44 -17.93 9.23
N PRO A 8 -23.45 -17.04 9.15
CA PRO A 8 -24.06 -16.65 7.88
C PRO A 8 -23.02 -16.17 6.85
N VAL A 9 -21.93 -15.57 7.33
CA VAL A 9 -20.76 -15.18 6.54
C VAL A 9 -20.10 -16.40 5.88
N ASN A 10 -19.96 -17.51 6.60
CA ASN A 10 -19.38 -18.75 6.05
C ASN A 10 -20.27 -19.39 4.98
N LYS A 11 -21.60 -19.30 5.13
CA LYS A 11 -22.54 -19.76 4.09
C LYS A 11 -22.46 -18.91 2.83
N LEU A 12 -22.33 -17.60 2.99
CA LEU A 12 -22.12 -16.66 1.89
C LEU A 12 -20.83 -16.96 1.13
N PHE A 13 -19.69 -17.10 1.84
CA PHE A 13 -18.42 -17.46 1.21
C PHE A 13 -18.47 -18.82 0.49
N ALA A 14 -19.14 -19.82 1.07
CA ALA A 14 -19.32 -21.12 0.43
C ALA A 14 -20.18 -21.02 -0.85
N TRP A 15 -21.21 -20.17 -0.84
CA TRP A 15 -22.03 -19.90 -2.03
C TRP A 15 -21.22 -19.18 -3.11
N VAL A 16 -20.48 -18.12 -2.77
CA VAL A 16 -19.64 -17.35 -3.72
C VAL A 16 -18.59 -18.25 -4.38
N ARG A 17 -17.96 -19.17 -3.63
CA ARG A 17 -16.97 -20.10 -4.20
C ARG A 17 -17.54 -21.02 -5.27
N ARG A 18 -18.82 -21.40 -5.16
CA ARG A 18 -19.53 -22.29 -6.10
C ARG A 18 -20.02 -21.59 -7.36
N GLN A 19 -19.94 -20.26 -7.43
CA GLN A 19 -20.38 -19.51 -8.59
C GLN A 19 -19.38 -19.59 -9.76
N SER A 20 -19.89 -19.42 -10.97
CA SER A 20 -19.10 -19.34 -12.20
C SER A 20 -18.16 -18.13 -12.18
N MET A 21 -17.08 -18.17 -12.98
CA MET A 21 -16.13 -17.06 -13.04
C MET A 21 -16.79 -15.74 -13.47
N LYS A 22 -17.77 -15.80 -14.39
CA LYS A 22 -18.55 -14.62 -14.83
C LYS A 22 -19.31 -13.98 -13.66
N VAL A 23 -19.95 -14.80 -12.82
CA VAL A 23 -20.71 -14.32 -11.65
C VAL A 23 -19.76 -13.79 -10.56
N LYS A 24 -18.60 -14.41 -10.36
CA LYS A 24 -17.57 -13.90 -9.44
C LYS A 24 -17.04 -12.53 -9.89
N THR A 25 -16.76 -12.38 -11.17
CA THR A 25 -16.34 -11.08 -11.74
C THR A 25 -17.45 -10.04 -11.59
N PHE A 26 -18.69 -10.39 -11.91
CA PHE A 26 -19.83 -9.48 -11.75
C PHE A 26 -20.03 -9.05 -10.28
N LEU A 27 -19.98 -9.99 -9.34
CA LEU A 27 -20.07 -9.70 -7.90
C LEU A 27 -18.90 -8.83 -7.42
N ALA A 28 -17.69 -9.07 -7.89
CA ALA A 28 -16.52 -8.25 -7.56
C ALA A 28 -16.67 -6.82 -8.09
N VAL A 29 -17.04 -6.67 -9.37
CA VAL A 29 -17.28 -5.36 -10.00
C VAL A 29 -18.41 -4.61 -9.28
N THR A 30 -19.52 -5.28 -8.99
CA THR A 30 -20.65 -4.70 -8.27
C THR A 30 -20.26 -4.28 -6.87
N SER A 31 -19.49 -5.13 -6.15
CA SER A 31 -18.96 -4.79 -4.82
C SER A 31 -18.06 -3.56 -4.88
N VAL A 32 -17.15 -3.48 -5.86
CA VAL A 32 -16.26 -2.31 -6.04
C VAL A 32 -17.07 -1.06 -6.34
N LEU A 33 -18.04 -1.13 -7.25
CA LEU A 33 -18.91 0.00 -7.59
C LEU A 33 -19.75 0.44 -6.39
N CYS A 34 -20.37 -0.49 -5.66
CA CYS A 34 -21.11 -0.19 -4.43
C CYS A 34 -20.20 0.42 -3.36
N SER A 35 -18.97 -0.08 -3.20
CA SER A 35 -17.99 0.50 -2.29
C SER A 35 -17.63 1.93 -2.70
N LEU A 36 -17.35 2.19 -3.99
CA LEU A 36 -17.07 3.55 -4.49
C LEU A 36 -18.24 4.51 -4.29
N VAL A 37 -19.47 4.06 -4.55
CA VAL A 37 -20.69 4.87 -4.33
C VAL A 37 -20.91 5.14 -2.85
N ALA A 38 -20.82 4.12 -1.99
CA ALA A 38 -20.95 4.28 -0.54
C ALA A 38 -19.87 5.23 -0.01
N LEU A 39 -18.63 5.08 -0.49
CA LEU A 39 -17.51 5.92 -0.15
C LEU A 39 -17.79 7.39 -0.51
N LYS A 40 -18.27 7.66 -1.74
CA LYS A 40 -18.71 9.00 -2.19
C LYS A 40 -19.81 9.58 -1.31
N LEU A 41 -20.78 8.76 -0.89
CA LEU A 41 -21.92 9.21 -0.08
C LEU A 41 -21.53 9.49 1.38
N MET A 42 -20.54 8.77 1.92
CA MET A 42 -20.11 8.92 3.31
C MET A 42 -19.18 10.12 3.54
N ILE A 43 -18.40 10.52 2.53
CA ILE A 43 -17.39 11.58 2.68
C ILE A 43 -17.71 12.69 1.67
N LYS A 44 -18.31 13.78 2.17
CA LYS A 44 -18.69 14.95 1.35
C LYS A 44 -17.49 15.81 0.92
N ASP A 45 -16.39 15.81 1.68
CA ASP A 45 -15.19 16.60 1.38
C ASP A 45 -14.05 15.74 0.82
N ARG A 46 -13.58 16.07 -0.39
CA ARG A 46 -12.51 15.34 -1.11
C ARG A 46 -11.23 15.18 -0.31
N ASN A 47 -10.86 16.18 0.50
CA ASN A 47 -9.60 16.19 1.25
C ASN A 47 -9.51 15.07 2.29
N HIS A 48 -10.64 14.59 2.82
CA HIS A 48 -10.65 13.51 3.80
C HIS A 48 -10.21 12.16 3.21
N PHE A 49 -10.36 11.94 1.90
CA PHE A 49 -9.89 10.71 1.26
C PHE A 49 -8.38 10.61 1.22
N TYR A 50 -7.74 11.70 0.78
CA TYR A 50 -6.30 11.79 0.76
C TYR A 50 -5.74 11.66 2.17
N VAL A 51 -6.30 12.42 3.13
CA VAL A 51 -5.89 12.37 4.53
C VAL A 51 -6.08 10.97 5.12
N ALA A 52 -7.17 10.27 4.80
CA ALA A 52 -7.39 8.90 5.24
C ALA A 52 -6.37 7.91 4.63
N SER A 53 -6.07 8.03 3.34
CA SER A 53 -5.03 7.25 2.67
C SER A 53 -3.68 7.44 3.37
N GLU A 54 -3.26 8.68 3.56
CA GLU A 54 -1.97 8.99 4.18
C GLU A 54 -1.93 8.60 5.66
N SER A 55 -3.06 8.69 6.38
CA SER A 55 -3.15 8.23 7.77
C SER A 55 -2.96 6.71 7.89
N ILE A 56 -3.52 5.94 6.96
CA ILE A 56 -3.34 4.48 6.92
C ILE A 56 -1.89 4.14 6.56
N HIS A 57 -1.30 4.88 5.62
CA HIS A 57 0.10 4.70 5.25
C HIS A 57 1.03 5.00 6.43
N ALA A 58 0.80 6.12 7.13
CA ALA A 58 1.52 6.49 8.35
C ALA A 58 1.41 5.41 9.42
N ALA A 59 0.24 4.80 9.61
CA ALA A 59 0.09 3.68 10.53
C ALA A 59 0.88 2.43 10.12
N GLY A 60 0.96 2.13 8.82
CA GLY A 60 1.86 1.10 8.31
C GLY A 60 3.31 1.38 8.70
N ILE A 61 3.76 2.62 8.54
CA ILE A 61 5.12 3.04 8.92
C ILE A 61 5.31 2.95 10.44
N MET A 62 4.32 3.31 11.26
CA MET A 62 4.39 3.18 12.71
C MET A 62 4.54 1.71 13.15
N VAL A 63 3.84 0.79 12.51
CA VAL A 63 4.02 -0.66 12.74
C VAL A 63 5.45 -1.10 12.41
N LEU A 64 6.02 -0.56 11.33
CA LEU A 64 7.40 -0.83 10.95
C LEU A 64 8.39 -0.26 11.97
N ILE A 65 8.18 0.97 12.45
CA ILE A 65 8.99 1.60 13.50
C ILE A 65 8.93 0.78 14.80
N TYR A 66 7.74 0.33 15.20
CA TYR A 66 7.57 -0.51 16.37
C TYR A 66 8.38 -1.81 16.26
N LYS A 67 8.33 -2.47 15.10
CA LYS A 67 9.13 -3.67 14.81
C LYS A 67 10.64 -3.38 14.96
N LEU A 68 11.14 -2.33 14.33
CA LEU A 68 12.58 -2.00 14.33
C LEU A 68 13.07 -1.60 15.74
N THR A 69 12.23 -0.92 16.52
CA THR A 69 12.59 -0.50 17.89
C THR A 69 12.49 -1.63 18.91
N THR A 70 11.44 -2.46 18.86
CA THR A 70 11.14 -3.48 19.87
C THR A 70 11.76 -4.83 19.53
N GLN A 71 11.63 -5.30 18.29
CA GLN A 71 12.16 -6.61 17.89
C GLN A 71 13.62 -6.56 17.44
N LYS A 72 14.17 -5.36 17.23
CA LYS A 72 15.57 -5.15 16.83
C LYS A 72 15.98 -6.01 15.61
N THR A 73 15.08 -6.15 14.64
CA THR A 73 15.33 -6.88 13.40
C THR A 73 14.73 -6.16 12.21
N CYS A 74 15.46 -6.13 11.10
CA CYS A 74 14.98 -5.64 9.80
C CYS A 74 14.80 -6.76 8.78
N SER A 75 14.76 -8.03 9.22
CA SER A 75 14.51 -9.17 8.35
C SER A 75 13.17 -9.02 7.60
N GLY A 76 13.17 -9.43 6.33
CA GLY A 76 12.02 -9.27 5.42
C GLY A 76 11.70 -7.84 4.98
N LEU A 77 12.51 -6.84 5.30
CA LEU A 77 12.35 -5.45 4.83
C LEU A 77 13.39 -5.13 3.74
N SER A 78 12.92 -4.65 2.59
CA SER A 78 13.78 -4.24 1.48
C SER A 78 14.28 -2.82 1.71
N LEU A 79 15.60 -2.67 1.77
CA LEU A 79 16.25 -1.36 1.85
C LEU A 79 15.99 -0.56 0.57
N LYS A 80 16.01 -1.24 -0.58
CA LYS A 80 15.83 -0.59 -1.88
C LYS A 80 14.44 0.02 -2.06
N THR A 81 13.40 -0.63 -1.52
CA THR A 81 12.05 -0.03 -1.50
C THR A 81 12.03 1.27 -0.68
N GLN A 82 12.72 1.29 0.47
CA GLN A 82 12.75 2.46 1.34
C GLN A 82 13.53 3.60 0.69
N GLU A 83 14.63 3.29 0.00
CA GLU A 83 15.41 4.28 -0.76
C GLU A 83 14.62 4.88 -1.93
N LEU A 84 13.94 4.04 -2.72
CA LEU A 84 13.03 4.51 -3.76
C LEU A 84 11.91 5.39 -3.18
N THR A 85 11.38 5.00 -2.02
CA THR A 85 10.37 5.76 -1.29
C THR A 85 10.88 7.14 -0.87
N ALA A 86 12.08 7.18 -0.28
CA ALA A 86 12.72 8.44 0.09
C ALA A 86 12.99 9.34 -1.13
N ILE A 87 13.41 8.77 -2.26
CA ILE A 87 13.68 9.54 -3.49
C ILE A 87 12.39 10.21 -4.00
N PHE A 88 11.31 9.46 -4.19
CA PHE A 88 10.09 10.08 -4.74
C PHE A 88 9.46 11.05 -3.73
N LEU A 89 9.51 10.77 -2.42
CA LEU A 89 9.01 11.68 -1.38
C LEU A 89 9.82 12.97 -1.31
N ALA A 90 11.15 12.91 -1.44
CA ALA A 90 11.99 14.10 -1.47
C ALA A 90 11.67 14.99 -2.68
N VAL A 91 11.51 14.37 -3.85
CA VAL A 91 11.11 15.10 -5.07
C VAL A 91 9.70 15.67 -4.94
N ARG A 92 8.75 14.90 -4.40
CA ARG A 92 7.38 15.36 -4.14
C ARG A 92 7.35 16.54 -3.18
N LEU A 93 8.09 16.46 -2.08
CA LEU A 93 8.18 17.52 -1.10
C LEU A 93 8.75 18.81 -1.72
N TYR A 94 9.80 18.69 -2.53
CA TYR A 94 10.33 19.83 -3.31
C TYR A 94 9.26 20.43 -4.23
N CYS A 95 8.57 19.59 -5.03
CA CYS A 95 7.50 20.04 -5.91
C CYS A 95 6.37 20.71 -5.12
N SER A 96 5.97 20.16 -3.98
CA SER A 96 4.94 20.73 -3.12
C SER A 96 5.37 22.11 -2.59
N PHE A 97 6.57 22.27 -2.05
CA PHE A 97 7.05 23.60 -1.62
C PHE A 97 7.05 24.65 -2.74
N VAL A 98 7.32 24.25 -3.98
CA VAL A 98 7.38 25.16 -5.14
C VAL A 98 6.01 25.41 -5.76
N MET A 99 5.08 24.45 -5.68
CA MET A 99 3.79 24.49 -6.39
C MET A 99 2.60 24.77 -5.45
N GLU A 100 2.54 24.11 -4.29
CA GLU A 100 1.41 24.09 -3.36
C GLU A 100 1.90 23.87 -1.91
N ALA A 101 1.98 24.95 -1.13
CA ALA A 101 2.34 24.89 0.30
C ALA A 101 1.08 24.67 1.15
N ASP A 102 0.67 23.41 1.31
CA ASP A 102 -0.55 23.02 2.03
C ASP A 102 -0.29 21.86 3.03
N ILE A 103 -1.32 21.36 3.69
CA ILE A 103 -1.26 20.23 4.63
C ILE A 103 -0.63 18.97 4.02
N HIS A 104 -0.72 18.81 2.69
CA HIS A 104 -0.04 17.76 1.94
C HIS A 104 1.49 17.79 2.12
N THR A 105 2.09 18.99 2.13
CA THR A 105 3.53 19.18 2.36
C THR A 105 3.96 18.65 3.73
N VAL A 106 3.13 18.86 4.76
CA VAL A 106 3.41 18.42 6.13
C VAL A 106 3.35 16.89 6.23
N LEU A 107 2.36 16.26 5.59
CA LEU A 107 2.21 14.81 5.56
C LEU A 107 3.37 14.14 4.80
N ASP A 108 3.75 14.68 3.65
CA ASP A 108 4.89 14.18 2.86
C ASP A 108 6.20 14.33 3.63
N PHE A 109 6.40 15.46 4.31
CA PHE A 109 7.58 15.68 5.16
C PHE A 109 7.66 14.67 6.31
N ALA A 110 6.55 14.46 7.04
CA ALA A 110 6.48 13.50 8.14
C ALA A 110 6.77 12.06 7.67
N THR A 111 6.24 11.70 6.50
CA THR A 111 6.48 10.39 5.87
C THR A 111 7.94 10.24 5.46
N LEU A 112 8.54 11.26 4.84
CA LEU A 112 9.95 11.26 4.43
C LEU A 112 10.89 11.10 5.64
N VAL A 113 10.68 11.87 6.72
CA VAL A 113 11.48 11.76 7.94
C VAL A 113 11.39 10.35 8.53
N SER A 114 10.19 9.77 8.57
CA SER A 114 9.99 8.40 9.07
C SER A 114 10.68 7.36 8.20
N THR A 115 10.61 7.49 6.87
CA THR A 115 11.33 6.61 5.93
C THR A 115 12.84 6.75 6.06
N LEU A 116 13.38 7.96 6.19
CA LEU A 116 14.81 8.19 6.41
C LEU A 116 15.28 7.55 7.73
N TRP A 117 14.48 7.63 8.79
CA TRP A 117 14.76 6.95 10.05
C TRP A 117 14.80 5.41 9.87
N VAL A 118 13.87 4.84 9.10
CA VAL A 118 13.87 3.41 8.77
C VAL A 118 15.14 3.02 8.01
N ILE A 119 15.54 3.80 7.00
CA ILE A 119 16.78 3.59 6.23
C ILE A 119 18.00 3.63 7.17
N TYR A 120 18.07 4.62 8.05
CA TYR A 120 19.14 4.73 9.05
C TYR A 120 19.21 3.48 9.94
N MET A 121 18.07 3.00 10.42
CA MET A 121 18.00 1.79 11.24
C MET A 121 18.52 0.56 10.50
N ILE A 122 18.16 0.37 9.22
CA ILE A 122 18.62 -0.76 8.40
C ILE A 122 20.14 -0.65 8.14
N ARG A 123 20.62 0.51 7.68
CA ARG A 123 22.02 0.69 7.25
C ARG A 123 23.03 0.67 8.39
N PHE A 124 22.66 1.20 9.56
CA PHE A 124 23.62 1.42 10.65
C PHE A 124 23.35 0.57 11.89
N LYS A 125 22.10 0.47 12.36
CA LYS A 125 21.80 -0.18 13.65
C LYS A 125 21.50 -1.68 13.52
N LEU A 126 20.80 -2.08 12.46
CA LEU A 126 20.27 -3.43 12.27
C LEU A 126 20.87 -4.14 11.06
N LYS A 127 22.02 -3.66 10.56
CA LYS A 127 22.70 -4.16 9.37
C LYS A 127 22.93 -5.69 9.39
N SER A 128 23.20 -6.27 10.54
CA SER A 128 23.42 -7.72 10.69
C SER A 128 22.17 -8.56 10.39
N SER A 129 20.97 -8.01 10.58
CA SER A 129 19.69 -8.67 10.30
C SER A 129 19.18 -8.44 8.87
N TYR A 130 19.87 -7.59 8.10
CA TYR A 130 19.51 -7.31 6.71
C TYR A 130 20.04 -8.41 5.79
N ILE A 131 19.15 -9.02 5.01
CA ILE A 131 19.47 -10.13 4.11
C ILE A 131 19.56 -9.60 2.68
N SER A 132 20.74 -9.12 2.30
CA SER A 132 20.97 -8.51 0.98
C SER A 132 20.71 -9.47 -0.18
N GLU A 133 20.90 -10.78 0.04
CA GLU A 133 20.65 -11.84 -0.95
C GLU A 133 19.19 -11.97 -1.36
N LEU A 134 18.24 -11.45 -0.57
CA LEU A 134 16.82 -11.45 -0.94
C LEU A 134 16.43 -10.15 -1.67
N ASP A 135 17.18 -9.07 -1.45
CA ASP A 135 16.92 -7.72 -1.97
C ASP A 135 17.71 -7.47 -3.27
N ASN A 136 17.60 -8.41 -4.22
CA ASN A 136 18.46 -8.44 -5.41
C ASN A 136 18.05 -7.49 -6.53
N MET A 137 16.90 -6.81 -6.46
CA MET A 137 16.42 -5.99 -7.59
C MET A 137 17.12 -4.63 -7.62
N PRO A 138 17.91 -4.27 -8.64
CA PRO A 138 18.55 -2.96 -8.68
C PRO A 138 17.57 -1.78 -8.79
N ILE A 139 17.89 -0.67 -8.12
CA ILE A 139 17.07 0.57 -8.09
C ILE A 139 16.92 1.19 -9.48
N TYR A 140 17.98 1.15 -10.30
CA TYR A 140 17.98 1.79 -11.62
C TYR A 140 16.95 1.18 -12.59
N TYR A 141 16.56 -0.09 -12.43
CA TYR A 141 15.51 -0.69 -13.26
C TYR A 141 14.13 -0.06 -13.03
N LEU A 142 13.93 0.61 -11.91
CA LEU A 142 12.70 1.33 -11.62
C LEU A 142 12.89 2.83 -11.87
N ALA A 143 13.97 3.41 -11.36
CA ALA A 143 14.22 4.84 -11.47
C ALA A 143 14.42 5.31 -12.92
N VAL A 144 15.15 4.57 -13.76
CA VAL A 144 15.46 4.98 -15.15
C VAL A 144 14.19 4.98 -16.02
N PRO A 145 13.37 3.91 -16.06
CA PRO A 145 12.11 3.96 -16.81
C PRO A 145 11.15 5.05 -16.33
N SER A 146 11.05 5.28 -15.01
CA SER A 146 10.23 6.38 -14.46
C SER A 146 10.74 7.75 -14.91
N ALA A 147 12.07 7.95 -14.99
CA ALA A 147 12.66 9.19 -15.48
C ALA A 147 12.44 9.40 -16.99
N ILE A 148 12.60 8.34 -17.80
CA ILE A 148 12.33 8.40 -19.24
C ILE A 148 10.85 8.76 -19.47
N LEU A 149 9.93 8.10 -18.76
CA LEU A 149 8.51 8.37 -18.88
C LEU A 149 8.15 9.80 -18.43
N ALA A 150 8.81 10.32 -17.40
CA ALA A 150 8.66 11.70 -16.94
C ALA A 150 9.12 12.74 -17.98
N LEU A 151 10.18 12.45 -18.73
CA LEU A 151 10.63 13.31 -19.83
C LEU A 151 9.60 13.33 -20.98
N LEU A 152 9.03 12.17 -21.31
CA LEU A 152 8.07 12.03 -22.41
C LEU A 152 6.68 12.59 -22.05
N ILE A 153 6.18 12.30 -20.86
CA ILE A 153 4.82 12.66 -20.43
C ILE A 153 4.87 13.29 -19.04
N HIS A 154 4.75 14.61 -19.02
CA HIS A 154 4.70 15.47 -17.83
C HIS A 154 3.56 16.48 -17.98
N PRO A 155 3.04 17.09 -16.90
CA PRO A 155 1.95 18.05 -17.02
C PRO A 155 2.32 19.27 -17.84
N TYR A 156 1.31 19.96 -18.36
CA TYR A 156 1.46 21.28 -18.98
C TYR A 156 0.94 22.35 -18.02
N THR A 157 1.77 22.76 -17.05
CA THR A 157 1.47 23.82 -16.08
C THR A 157 2.38 25.02 -16.29
N GLN A 158 2.05 26.16 -15.65
CA GLN A 158 2.80 27.42 -15.72
C GLN A 158 4.15 27.38 -14.96
N HIS A 159 4.43 26.30 -14.24
CA HIS A 159 5.66 26.15 -13.46
C HIS A 159 6.87 25.80 -14.35
N SER A 160 8.07 25.89 -13.78
CA SER A 160 9.31 25.57 -14.48
C SER A 160 9.28 24.18 -15.13
N HIS A 161 9.91 24.03 -16.29
CA HIS A 161 10.01 22.74 -16.99
C HIS A 161 10.61 21.64 -16.09
N ILE A 162 11.58 21.99 -15.24
CA ILE A 162 12.22 21.06 -14.31
C ILE A 162 11.22 20.57 -13.26
N SER A 163 10.46 21.48 -12.62
CA SER A 163 9.46 21.12 -11.61
C SER A 163 8.36 20.20 -12.18
N ARG A 164 7.97 20.43 -13.45
CA ARG A 164 6.98 19.61 -14.16
C ARG A 164 7.48 18.18 -14.38
N ILE A 165 8.71 18.03 -14.85
CA ILE A 165 9.33 16.71 -15.05
C ILE A 165 9.55 16.01 -13.71
N LEU A 166 10.01 16.73 -12.68
CA LEU A 166 10.22 16.17 -11.34
C LEU A 166 8.92 15.65 -10.72
N TRP A 167 7.81 16.38 -10.90
CA TRP A 167 6.51 15.90 -10.42
C TRP A 167 6.06 14.64 -11.17
N ALA A 168 6.25 14.60 -12.50
CA ALA A 168 5.99 13.40 -13.28
C ALA A 168 6.84 12.20 -12.82
N PHE A 169 8.13 12.45 -12.58
CA PHE A 169 9.05 11.45 -12.09
C PHE A 169 8.63 10.86 -10.74
N CYS A 170 8.21 11.69 -9.78
CA CYS A 170 7.82 11.18 -8.46
C CYS A 170 6.53 10.35 -8.51
N VAL A 171 5.55 10.71 -9.35
CA VAL A 171 4.33 9.92 -9.57
C VAL A 171 4.67 8.56 -10.19
N TYR A 172 5.46 8.53 -11.26
CA TYR A 172 5.83 7.27 -11.90
C TYR A 172 6.69 6.39 -10.99
N LEU A 173 7.65 6.97 -10.27
CA LEU A 173 8.51 6.22 -9.37
C LEU A 173 7.72 5.64 -8.19
N GLU A 174 6.77 6.40 -7.63
CA GLU A 174 5.90 5.93 -6.55
C GLU A 174 5.14 4.67 -6.97
N SER A 175 4.61 4.65 -8.21
CA SER A 175 3.77 3.54 -8.68
C SER A 175 4.48 2.17 -8.68
N VAL A 176 5.81 2.17 -8.85
CA VAL A 176 6.63 0.96 -8.96
C VAL A 176 7.57 0.74 -7.78
N SER A 177 7.70 1.72 -6.88
CA SER A 177 8.66 1.73 -5.76
C SER A 177 8.52 0.58 -4.77
N VAL A 178 7.35 -0.08 -4.73
CA VAL A 178 7.02 -1.20 -3.82
C VAL A 178 7.48 -2.56 -4.35
N LEU A 179 7.83 -2.66 -5.63
CA LEU A 179 8.26 -3.92 -6.25
C LEU A 179 9.45 -4.61 -5.57
N PRO A 180 10.52 -3.92 -5.10
CA PRO A 180 11.63 -4.57 -4.42
C PRO A 180 11.17 -5.29 -3.14
N GLN A 181 10.26 -4.66 -2.38
CA GLN A 181 9.69 -5.24 -1.17
C GLN A 181 8.89 -6.51 -1.47
N LEU A 182 8.02 -6.48 -2.47
CA LEU A 182 7.22 -7.65 -2.84
C LEU A 182 8.10 -8.80 -3.33
N ARG A 183 9.10 -8.51 -4.16
CA ARG A 183 10.05 -9.51 -4.64
C ARG A 183 10.86 -10.11 -3.51
N MET A 184 11.32 -9.29 -2.56
CA MET A 184 12.01 -9.79 -1.36
C MET A 184 11.12 -10.72 -0.55
N MET A 185 9.83 -10.40 -0.38
CA MET A 185 8.88 -11.25 0.34
C MET A 185 8.55 -12.55 -0.40
N GLN A 186 8.56 -12.54 -1.73
CA GLN A 186 8.41 -13.75 -2.55
C GLN A 186 9.64 -14.66 -2.46
N ASN A 187 10.83 -14.08 -2.45
CA ASN A 187 12.09 -14.82 -2.29
C ASN A 187 12.26 -15.33 -0.85
N ALA A 188 11.73 -14.60 0.13
CA ALA A 188 11.78 -14.98 1.52
C ALA A 188 10.92 -16.23 1.74
N LYS A 189 11.55 -17.31 2.20
CA LYS A 189 10.83 -18.54 2.62
C LYS A 189 9.86 -18.26 3.76
N MET A 190 10.11 -17.21 4.55
CA MET A 190 9.31 -16.80 5.69
C MET A 190 8.93 -15.32 5.63
N ILE A 191 7.63 -15.02 5.67
CA ILE A 191 7.13 -13.65 5.73
C ILE A 191 6.87 -13.27 7.19
N GLU A 192 7.52 -12.22 7.66
CA GLU A 192 7.31 -11.70 9.00
C GLU A 192 5.97 -10.95 9.12
N PRO A 193 5.16 -11.20 10.18
CA PRO A 193 3.84 -10.60 10.33
C PRO A 193 3.85 -9.07 10.31
N PHE A 194 4.79 -8.42 11.01
CA PHE A 194 4.88 -6.95 11.07
C PHE A 194 5.16 -6.32 9.70
N THR A 195 6.03 -6.93 8.89
CA THR A 195 6.25 -6.49 7.52
C THR A 195 4.99 -6.67 6.67
N ALA A 196 4.29 -7.80 6.83
CA ALA A 196 3.05 -8.04 6.11
C ALA A 196 1.95 -7.02 6.45
N HIS A 197 1.82 -6.64 7.73
CA HIS A 197 0.90 -5.58 8.18
C HIS A 197 1.25 -4.22 7.56
N TYR A 198 2.53 -3.84 7.54
CA TYR A 198 2.99 -2.61 6.89
C TYR A 198 2.65 -2.60 5.39
N VAL A 199 2.98 -3.66 4.65
CA VAL A 199 2.72 -3.72 3.20
C VAL A 199 1.21 -3.78 2.91
N PHE A 200 0.43 -4.41 3.79
CA PHE A 200 -1.04 -4.41 3.67
C PHE A 200 -1.63 -3.01 3.90
N ALA A 201 -1.15 -2.29 4.91
CA ALA A 201 -1.55 -0.91 5.17
C ALA A 201 -1.21 0.00 3.98
N LEU A 202 0.01 -0.14 3.45
CA LEU A 202 0.43 0.54 2.22
C LEU A 202 -0.54 0.21 1.07
N GLY A 203 -0.87 -1.06 0.87
CA GLY A 203 -1.88 -1.51 -0.10
C GLY A 203 -3.21 -0.79 0.05
N VAL A 204 -3.79 -0.78 1.25
CA VAL A 204 -5.06 -0.11 1.54
C VAL A 204 -5.00 1.39 1.25
N ALA A 205 -3.91 2.06 1.64
CA ALA A 205 -3.70 3.47 1.33
C ALA A 205 -3.75 3.70 -0.19
N ARG A 206 -3.06 2.88 -1.00
CA ARG A 206 -3.09 3.01 -2.46
C ARG A 206 -4.44 2.73 -3.10
N PHE A 207 -5.23 1.79 -2.56
CA PHE A 207 -6.62 1.61 -3.00
C PHE A 207 -7.47 2.86 -2.76
N LEU A 208 -7.28 3.55 -1.64
CA LEU A 208 -7.97 4.81 -1.35
C LEU A 208 -7.49 5.96 -2.23
N GLY A 209 -6.19 6.05 -2.51
CA GLY A 209 -5.63 7.01 -3.47
C GLY A 209 -6.21 6.84 -4.87
N CYS A 210 -6.26 5.61 -5.37
CA CYS A 210 -6.89 5.29 -6.64
C CYS A 210 -8.39 5.62 -6.65
N ALA A 211 -9.12 5.28 -5.58
CA ALA A 211 -10.53 5.62 -5.43
C ALA A 211 -10.78 7.14 -5.45
N HIS A 212 -9.92 7.93 -4.77
CA HIS A 212 -9.97 9.38 -4.78
C HIS A 212 -9.88 9.94 -6.20
N TRP A 213 -8.90 9.48 -6.99
CA TRP A 213 -8.75 9.91 -8.38
C TRP A 213 -9.93 9.50 -9.28
N ILE A 214 -10.49 8.30 -9.10
CA ILE A 214 -11.67 7.85 -9.85
C ILE A 214 -12.89 8.72 -9.54
N ILE A 215 -13.13 9.02 -8.25
CA ILE A 215 -14.20 9.94 -7.83
C ILE A 215 -13.96 11.32 -8.44
N GLN A 216 -12.70 11.76 -8.49
CA GLN A 216 -12.32 13.05 -9.07
C GLN A 216 -12.70 13.17 -10.56
N VAL A 217 -12.47 12.11 -11.32
CA VAL A 217 -12.88 11.98 -12.73
C VAL A 217 -14.40 11.96 -12.88
N TYR A 218 -15.10 11.27 -12.00
CA TYR A 218 -16.56 11.19 -12.05
C TYR A 218 -17.22 12.55 -11.80
N ASP A 219 -16.85 13.29 -10.73
CA ASP A 219 -17.55 14.56 -10.45
C ASP A 219 -17.20 15.68 -11.43
N THR A 220 -16.06 15.59 -12.12
CA THR A 220 -15.74 16.51 -13.22
C THR A 220 -16.44 16.15 -14.54
N ALA A 221 -17.47 15.29 -14.47
CA ALA A 221 -18.26 14.81 -15.60
C ALA A 221 -17.40 14.21 -16.73
N GLY A 222 -16.23 13.64 -16.40
CA GLY A 222 -15.32 13.11 -17.39
C GLY A 222 -14.58 14.17 -18.22
N THR A 223 -14.59 15.45 -17.84
CA THR A 223 -13.76 16.51 -18.48
C THR A 223 -12.29 16.07 -18.56
N TYR A 224 -11.84 15.41 -17.51
CA TYR A 224 -10.54 14.76 -17.39
C TYR A 224 -10.27 13.62 -18.39
N LEU A 225 -11.31 12.88 -18.79
CA LEU A 225 -11.23 11.89 -19.87
C LEU A 225 -11.36 12.56 -21.25
N PHE A 226 -12.11 13.66 -21.37
CA PHE A 226 -12.26 14.39 -22.64
C PHE A 226 -10.96 15.07 -23.08
N LEU A 227 -10.12 15.47 -22.12
CA LEU A 227 -8.76 15.99 -22.33
C LEU A 227 -7.80 14.98 -23.00
N LEU A 228 -8.14 13.69 -23.05
CA LEU A 228 -7.44 12.70 -23.90
C LEU A 228 -7.53 13.10 -25.39
N GLY A 229 -8.69 13.57 -25.83
CA GLY A 229 -8.94 13.97 -27.22
C GLY A 229 -8.20 15.24 -27.63
N SER A 230 -7.77 16.07 -26.67
CA SER A 230 -7.02 17.30 -26.91
C SER A 230 -5.50 17.12 -26.82
N GLY A 231 -5.00 15.88 -26.72
CA GLY A 231 -3.56 15.58 -26.63
C GLY A 231 -2.96 15.76 -25.23
N TYR A 232 -3.77 16.00 -24.20
CA TYR A 232 -3.29 16.16 -22.82
C TYR A 232 -3.14 14.80 -22.13
N LEU A 233 -2.00 14.14 -22.36
CA LEU A 233 -1.75 12.76 -21.88
C LEU A 233 -1.44 12.66 -20.38
N TRP A 234 -1.13 13.76 -19.71
CA TRP A 234 -0.67 13.73 -18.31
C TRP A 234 -1.66 13.09 -17.35
N LEU A 235 -2.92 13.52 -17.36
CA LEU A 235 -3.89 13.06 -16.38
C LEU A 235 -4.26 11.57 -16.53
N PRO A 236 -4.48 11.03 -17.76
CA PRO A 236 -4.57 9.59 -17.98
C PRO A 236 -3.37 8.81 -17.43
N MET A 237 -2.16 9.37 -17.56
CA MET A 237 -0.96 8.74 -17.02
C MET A 237 -0.91 8.74 -15.49
N VAL A 238 -1.46 9.75 -14.82
CA VAL A 238 -1.66 9.74 -13.36
C VAL A 238 -2.59 8.60 -12.96
N LEU A 239 -3.76 8.49 -13.60
CA LEU A 239 -4.70 7.38 -13.35
C LEU A 239 -4.09 6.02 -13.63
N LEU A 240 -3.33 5.90 -14.72
CA LEU A 240 -2.64 4.67 -15.06
C LEU A 240 -1.60 4.30 -14.00
N SER A 241 -0.87 5.28 -13.45
CA SER A 241 0.11 5.07 -12.38
C SER A 241 -0.56 4.55 -11.10
N GLU A 242 -1.69 5.13 -10.71
CA GLU A 242 -2.50 4.67 -9.57
C GLU A 242 -3.03 3.25 -9.78
N ILE A 243 -3.50 2.93 -10.99
CA ILE A 243 -3.95 1.58 -11.36
C ILE A 243 -2.81 0.58 -11.31
N VAL A 244 -1.64 0.91 -11.88
CA VAL A 244 -0.44 0.06 -11.86
C VAL A 244 -0.06 -0.27 -10.43
N GLN A 245 0.04 0.74 -9.56
CA GLN A 245 0.38 0.53 -8.16
C GLN A 245 -0.65 -0.33 -7.42
N THR A 246 -1.93 -0.04 -7.65
CA THR A 246 -3.05 -0.77 -7.06
C THR A 246 -3.02 -2.24 -7.48
N PHE A 247 -2.77 -2.52 -8.77
CA PHE A 247 -2.71 -3.88 -9.30
C PHE A 247 -1.53 -4.67 -8.74
N ILE A 248 -0.35 -4.06 -8.65
CA ILE A 248 0.85 -4.66 -8.05
C ILE A 248 0.57 -5.09 -6.59
N LEU A 249 -0.11 -4.25 -5.82
CA LEU A 249 -0.44 -4.52 -4.40
C LEU A 249 -1.66 -5.42 -4.21
N ALA A 250 -2.55 -5.53 -5.21
CA ALA A 250 -3.78 -6.30 -5.11
C ALA A 250 -3.53 -7.78 -4.86
N ASP A 251 -2.57 -8.40 -5.55
CA ASP A 251 -2.22 -9.81 -5.36
C ASP A 251 -1.76 -10.07 -3.93
N PHE A 252 -0.86 -9.23 -3.42
CA PHE A 252 -0.39 -9.32 -2.05
C PHE A 252 -1.54 -9.18 -1.04
N CYS A 253 -2.38 -8.15 -1.19
CA CYS A 253 -3.51 -7.91 -0.29
C CYS A 253 -4.52 -9.06 -0.31
N TYR A 254 -4.78 -9.66 -1.48
CA TYR A 254 -5.65 -10.83 -1.61
C TYR A 254 -5.12 -12.02 -0.80
N TYR A 255 -3.83 -12.37 -0.96
CA TYR A 255 -3.23 -13.47 -0.22
C TYR A 255 -3.10 -13.19 1.27
N TYR A 256 -2.83 -11.94 1.65
CA TYR A 256 -2.80 -11.52 3.04
C TYR A 256 -4.15 -11.73 3.73
N ILE A 257 -5.26 -11.30 3.13
CA ILE A 257 -6.62 -11.50 3.67
C ILE A 257 -6.97 -12.98 3.71
N LYS A 258 -6.65 -13.74 2.65
CA LYS A 258 -6.97 -15.17 2.56
C LYS A 258 -6.27 -15.99 3.64
N ARG A 259 -5.05 -15.61 4.03
CA ARG A 259 -4.22 -16.34 5.00
C ARG A 259 -4.36 -15.81 6.43
N SER A 260 -4.81 -14.57 6.62
CA SER A 260 -5.00 -13.98 7.95
C SER A 260 -6.34 -14.42 8.56
N PRO A 261 -6.39 -14.76 9.86
CA PRO A 261 -7.66 -14.88 10.56
C PRO A 261 -8.39 -13.52 10.51
N LEU A 262 -9.68 -13.52 10.14
CA LEU A 262 -10.51 -12.32 9.88
C LEU A 262 -10.54 -11.32 11.06
N THR A 263 -10.11 -11.73 12.26
CA THR A 263 -9.92 -10.88 13.45
C THR A 263 -8.74 -9.91 13.34
N PHE A 264 -7.68 -10.22 12.57
CA PHE A 264 -6.47 -9.39 12.49
C PHE A 264 -6.60 -8.10 11.66
N PRO A 265 -7.26 -8.10 10.48
CA PRO A 265 -7.54 -6.86 9.76
C PRO A 265 -8.40 -5.91 10.59
N LEU A 266 -9.41 -6.46 11.28
CA LEU A 266 -10.26 -5.70 12.20
C LEU A 266 -9.46 -5.13 13.37
N CYS A 267 -8.58 -5.91 14.01
CA CYS A 267 -7.67 -5.39 15.05
C CYS A 267 -6.69 -4.34 14.51
N PHE A 268 -6.20 -4.47 13.27
CA PHE A 268 -5.35 -3.46 12.64
C PHE A 268 -6.10 -2.14 12.45
N PHE A 269 -7.34 -2.18 11.93
CA PHE A 269 -8.22 -1.01 11.82
C PHE A 269 -8.64 -0.47 13.20
N PHE A 270 -8.83 -1.33 14.20
CA PHE A 270 -9.16 -0.95 15.57
C PHE A 270 -7.97 -0.29 16.29
N PHE A 271 -6.74 -0.76 16.03
CA PHE A 271 -5.50 -0.18 16.54
C PHE A 271 -5.23 1.18 15.88
N LEU A 272 -5.49 1.30 14.57
CA LEU A 272 -5.55 2.56 13.83
C LEU A 272 -6.55 3.54 14.46
N PHE A 273 -7.78 3.10 14.74
CA PHE A 273 -8.82 3.91 15.38
C PHE A 273 -8.42 4.33 16.80
N GLN A 274 -7.87 3.43 17.62
CA GLN A 274 -7.39 3.74 18.98
C GLN A 274 -6.19 4.70 18.99
N PHE A 275 -5.27 4.58 18.03
CA PHE A 275 -4.10 5.44 17.95
C PHE A 275 -4.46 6.88 17.55
N PHE A 276 -5.42 7.06 16.63
CA PHE A 276 -5.89 8.39 16.22
C PHE A 276 -6.91 9.01 17.18
N SER A 277 -7.62 8.23 18.00
CA SER A 277 -8.60 8.77 18.97
C SER A 277 -7.99 9.16 20.33
N GLY A 278 -6.69 8.98 20.55
CA GLY A 278 -6.01 9.39 21.79
C GLY A 278 -6.47 8.65 23.06
N VAL A 279 -7.31 7.62 22.94
CA VAL A 279 -7.85 6.85 24.06
C VAL A 279 -6.92 5.66 24.35
N CYS A 280 -5.95 5.91 25.23
CA CYS A 280 -5.06 4.88 25.76
C CYS A 280 -5.80 4.04 26.82
N ILE A 281 -6.52 3.00 26.41
CA ILE A 281 -6.99 1.96 27.33
C ILE A 281 -5.97 0.82 27.29
N TRP A 282 -4.99 0.88 28.18
CA TRP A 282 -4.12 -0.25 28.48
C TRP A 282 -4.79 -1.12 29.54
N GLY A 283 -5.19 -2.32 29.17
CA GLY A 283 -5.84 -3.23 30.10
C GLY A 283 -6.43 -4.48 29.45
N LEU A 284 -5.67 -5.18 28.59
CA LEU A 284 -6.07 -6.52 28.15
C LEU A 284 -4.92 -7.51 28.35
N ASP A 285 -5.20 -8.48 29.22
CA ASP A 285 -4.38 -9.58 29.70
C ASP A 285 -3.66 -10.33 28.57
N LYS A 286 -2.32 -10.38 28.68
CA LYS A 286 -1.39 -11.02 27.73
C LYS A 286 -1.46 -12.56 27.70
N ARG A 287 -2.39 -13.20 28.42
CA ARG A 287 -2.44 -14.67 28.56
C ARG A 287 -3.44 -15.42 27.65
N LYS A 288 -4.16 -14.75 26.74
CA LYS A 288 -5.16 -15.41 25.87
C LYS A 288 -4.81 -15.54 24.38
N TRP A 289 -3.63 -15.11 23.95
CA TRP A 289 -3.19 -15.28 22.57
C TRP A 289 -2.07 -16.30 22.52
N GLY A 290 -2.44 -17.54 22.19
CA GLY A 290 -1.53 -18.65 21.95
C GLY A 290 -0.51 -18.28 20.88
N CYS A 291 0.62 -17.75 21.34
CA CYS A 291 1.83 -17.58 20.57
C CYS A 291 2.56 -18.93 20.57
N GLU A 292 1.99 -19.92 19.89
CA GLU A 292 2.72 -21.13 19.55
C GLU A 292 3.09 -21.06 18.07
N ARG A 293 4.35 -20.68 17.84
CA ARG A 293 5.28 -21.35 16.93
C ARG A 293 4.62 -21.90 15.67
N LEU A 294 4.34 -21.05 14.68
CA LEU A 294 4.24 -21.50 13.30
C LEU A 294 5.64 -21.55 12.72
N GLN A 295 6.30 -22.70 12.94
CA GLN A 295 7.40 -23.16 12.12
C GLN A 295 6.95 -23.10 10.66
N PHE A 296 7.54 -22.17 9.92
CA PHE A 296 7.75 -22.34 8.50
C PHE A 296 8.53 -23.63 8.30
N THR A 297 7.83 -24.68 7.91
CA THR A 297 8.42 -25.91 7.39
C THR A 297 7.97 -26.04 5.94
N ALA A 298 8.97 -26.43 5.16
CA ALA A 298 9.02 -26.49 3.72
C ALA A 298 7.83 -27.24 3.09
N SER A 299 7.46 -26.78 1.89
CA SER A 299 7.01 -27.71 0.86
C SER A 299 8.20 -28.58 0.47
N TYR A 300 8.19 -29.85 0.85
CA TYR A 300 8.91 -30.94 0.17
C TYR A 300 8.18 -32.26 0.43
N ASN A 301 7.79 -32.91 -0.67
CA ASN A 301 7.31 -34.29 -0.83
C ASN A 301 6.12 -34.79 0.01
N GLN A 302 4.98 -35.00 -0.66
CA GLN A 302 4.39 -36.34 -0.79
C GLN A 302 3.35 -36.32 -1.93
N GLY A 303 3.74 -36.88 -3.08
CA GLY A 303 2.90 -37.04 -4.26
C GLY A 303 3.46 -38.10 -5.21
N ALA A 304 4.06 -39.15 -4.64
CA ALA A 304 4.34 -40.41 -5.30
C ALA A 304 3.50 -41.47 -4.58
N ILE A 305 2.31 -41.77 -5.10
CA ILE A 305 1.64 -43.07 -4.98
C ILE A 305 0.86 -43.28 -6.29
N ASN A 306 1.55 -43.85 -7.28
CA ASN A 306 1.15 -44.99 -8.11
C ASN A 306 2.17 -45.17 -9.24
#